data_AF-A0A7C1PL18-F1
#
_entry.id   AF-A0A7C1PL18-F1
#
_cell.length_a   1.000
_cell.length_b   1.000
_cell.length_c   1.000
_cell.angle_alpha   90.00
_cell.angle_beta   90.00
_cell.angle_gamma   90.00
#
_symmetry.space_group_name_H-M   'P 1'
#
loop_
_entity.id
_entity.type
_entity.pdbx_description
1 polymer ?
#
loop_
_entity_poly.entity_id
_entity_poly.type
_entity_poly.pdbx_seq_one_letter_code
_entity_poly.pdbx_strand_id
1 'polypeptide(L)'
;MNREMRRTWPLPLGERPVLEVDADALPVLLQPTAPGEAPSLEVVGHHADRAEVEIAPDGNAVRAQVRPSRRTFGLFWGAALRVVAHVPREVSARVRSDAGSIDARGLGPCQLDLRTGAGRIGLHEVHGRLRLSTDAGQVTGEGVGGSLDVRTDAGQVRLDVRHLDPGEHRVHTDVGAVSLTLRPGLDVQVEARAAVGSVRNEYPSRAGAAAVLRVSTQVGSVRVRQGVGPSTSAWERPPGQAPGPTEPSPPPPRPPGETGRSIDPEVERILKMVEAGELTAREADELLRALNHE
;
A
#
# COMPACT_ATOMS: atom_id res chain seq x y z
N MET A 1 -6.24 -29.90 1.06
CA MET A 1 -7.23 -29.04 0.36
C MET A 1 -7.29 -27.70 1.10
N ASN A 2 -6.47 -26.73 0.68
CA ASN A 2 -6.23 -25.48 1.41
C ASN A 2 -7.33 -24.46 1.10
N ARG A 3 -8.34 -24.32 1.98
CA ARG A 3 -9.43 -23.36 1.77
C ARG A 3 -9.10 -22.06 2.50
N GLU A 4 -9.03 -20.95 1.78
CA GLU A 4 -8.97 -19.63 2.41
C GLU A 4 -10.23 -19.39 3.23
N MET A 5 -10.06 -18.87 4.45
CA MET A 5 -11.16 -18.52 5.34
C MET A 5 -11.39 -17.00 5.27
N ARG A 6 -12.65 -16.58 5.35
CA ARG A 6 -13.05 -15.17 5.40
C ARG A 6 -13.97 -14.97 6.59
N ARG A 7 -13.63 -14.01 7.44
CA ARG A 7 -14.51 -13.52 8.49
C ARG A 7 -14.85 -12.08 8.22
N THR A 8 -16.13 -11.73 8.32
CA THR A 8 -16.66 -10.40 8.04
C THR A 8 -17.35 -9.89 9.29
N TRP A 9 -17.09 -8.64 9.63
CA TRP A 9 -17.72 -7.92 10.72
C TRP A 9 -18.38 -6.65 10.18
N PRO A 10 -19.59 -6.30 10.65
CA PRO A 10 -20.20 -5.03 10.29
C PRO A 10 -19.40 -3.88 10.91
N LEU A 11 -19.17 -2.83 10.11
CA LEU A 11 -18.63 -1.57 10.63
C LEU A 11 -19.82 -0.63 10.88
N PRO A 12 -20.15 -0.31 12.15
CA PRO A 12 -21.24 0.60 12.48
C PRO A 12 -20.84 2.06 12.20
N LEU A 13 -20.60 2.38 10.94
CA LEU A 13 -20.28 3.72 10.47
C LEU A 13 -21.58 4.54 10.45
N GLY A 14 -21.65 5.57 11.30
CA GLY A 14 -22.75 6.55 11.32
C GLY A 14 -22.64 7.57 10.18
N GLU A 15 -23.37 8.68 10.28
CA GLU A 15 -23.49 9.71 9.23
C GLU A 15 -22.16 10.43 8.86
N ARG A 16 -21.15 10.44 9.75
CA ARG A 16 -19.82 11.03 9.51
C ARG A 16 -18.70 10.18 10.11
N PRO A 17 -18.38 9.03 9.49
CA PRO A 17 -17.58 8.02 10.13
C PRO A 17 -16.10 8.35 10.06
N VAL A 18 -15.46 8.42 11.24
CA VAL A 18 -14.01 8.28 11.35
C VAL A 18 -13.71 6.80 11.59
N LEU A 19 -13.14 6.10 10.61
CA LEU A 19 -12.71 4.72 10.79
C LEU A 19 -11.26 4.71 11.28
N GLU A 20 -10.99 4.14 12.45
CA GLU A 20 -9.62 3.85 12.89
C GLU A 20 -9.36 2.35 12.75
N VAL A 21 -8.41 1.96 11.90
CA VAL A 21 -7.97 0.56 11.76
C VAL A 21 -6.55 0.43 12.28
N ASP A 22 -6.37 -0.44 13.26
CA ASP A 22 -5.07 -0.88 13.74
C ASP A 22 -4.93 -2.37 13.42
N ALA A 23 -4.02 -2.69 12.50
CA ALA A 23 -3.85 -4.04 11.99
C ALA A 23 -2.54 -4.70 12.45
N ASP A 24 -1.85 -4.11 13.44
CA ASP A 24 -0.56 -4.61 13.94
C ASP A 24 0.44 -4.81 12.77
N ALA A 25 0.73 -6.04 12.34
CA ALA A 25 1.62 -6.33 11.22
C ALA A 25 0.91 -6.72 9.91
N LEU A 26 -0.43 -6.67 9.85
CA LEU A 26 -1.18 -7.21 8.72
C LEU A 26 -1.34 -6.21 7.57
N PRO A 27 -1.40 -6.69 6.31
CA PRO A 27 -1.79 -5.87 5.18
C PRO A 27 -3.23 -5.39 5.32
N VAL A 28 -3.49 -4.13 4.98
CA VAL A 28 -4.81 -3.51 5.00
C VAL A 28 -5.16 -3.00 3.62
N LEU A 29 -6.32 -3.38 3.10
CA LEU A 29 -6.89 -2.85 1.87
C LEU A 29 -8.15 -2.04 2.21
N LEU A 30 -8.16 -0.75 1.90
CA LEU A 30 -9.34 0.09 1.89
C LEU A 30 -9.93 0.11 0.48
N GLN A 31 -11.21 -0.25 0.36
CA GLN A 31 -11.94 -0.17 -0.89
C GLN A 31 -13.37 0.33 -0.69
N PRO A 32 -13.99 0.96 -1.71
CA PRO A 32 -15.36 1.41 -1.62
C PRO A 32 -16.31 0.23 -1.41
N THR A 33 -17.28 0.42 -0.52
CA THR A 33 -18.43 -0.46 -0.38
C THR A 33 -19.23 -0.49 -1.69
N ALA A 34 -19.75 -1.66 -2.07
CA ALA A 34 -20.61 -1.75 -3.25
C ALA A 34 -21.91 -0.95 -3.04
N PRO A 35 -22.54 -0.43 -4.10
CA PRO A 35 -23.80 0.28 -3.98
C PRO A 35 -24.87 -0.58 -3.27
N GLY A 36 -25.38 -0.09 -2.14
CA GLY A 36 -26.42 -0.78 -1.36
C GLY A 36 -25.90 -1.77 -0.31
N GLU A 37 -24.58 -2.00 -0.21
CA GLU A 37 -23.99 -2.78 0.89
C GLU A 37 -23.66 -1.90 2.10
N ALA A 38 -23.73 -2.49 3.29
CA ALA A 38 -23.28 -1.83 4.51
C ALA A 38 -21.74 -1.89 4.62
N PRO A 39 -21.09 -0.87 5.19
CA PRO A 39 -19.67 -0.91 5.48
C PRO A 39 -19.30 -2.13 6.34
N SER A 40 -18.19 -2.78 5.99
CA SER A 40 -17.77 -4.01 6.62
C SER A 40 -16.24 -4.12 6.69
N LEU A 41 -15.75 -4.84 7.68
CA LEU A 41 -14.36 -5.19 7.83
C LEU A 41 -14.22 -6.69 7.65
N GLU A 42 -13.25 -7.12 6.87
CA GLU A 42 -13.04 -8.52 6.57
C GLU A 42 -11.61 -8.92 6.82
N VAL A 43 -11.42 -10.08 7.41
CA VAL A 43 -10.12 -10.73 7.52
C VAL A 43 -10.15 -11.97 6.65
N VAL A 44 -9.23 -12.03 5.69
CA VAL A 44 -9.11 -13.11 4.71
C VAL A 44 -7.76 -13.79 4.87
N GLY A 45 -7.74 -15.12 4.88
CA GLY A 45 -6.54 -15.94 4.80
C GLY A 45 -6.74 -17.31 5.46
N HIS A 46 -5.70 -18.14 5.44
CA HIS A 46 -5.77 -19.54 5.89
C HIS A 46 -6.06 -19.71 7.39
N HIS A 47 -5.76 -18.69 8.21
CA HIS A 47 -5.98 -18.70 9.66
C HIS A 47 -6.84 -17.52 10.13
N ALA A 48 -7.77 -17.05 9.28
CA ALA A 48 -8.64 -15.92 9.62
C ALA A 48 -9.55 -16.21 10.83
N ASP A 49 -9.76 -17.48 11.16
CA ASP A 49 -10.42 -17.94 12.40
C ASP A 49 -9.67 -17.56 13.68
N ARG A 50 -8.34 -17.43 13.59
CA ARG A 50 -7.44 -17.10 14.71
C ARG A 50 -7.10 -15.62 14.81
N ALA A 51 -7.67 -14.79 13.93
CA ALA A 51 -7.57 -13.34 14.07
C ALA A 51 -8.55 -12.87 15.14
N GLU A 52 -8.03 -12.18 16.14
CA GLU A 52 -8.81 -11.52 17.17
C GLU A 52 -9.16 -10.12 16.64
N VAL A 53 -10.44 -9.90 16.34
CA VAL A 53 -10.95 -8.63 15.82
C VAL A 53 -11.88 -8.01 16.84
N GLU A 54 -11.48 -6.84 17.34
CA GLU A 54 -12.28 -6.02 18.25
C GLU A 54 -12.71 -4.76 17.52
N ILE A 55 -14.03 -4.60 17.34
CA ILE A 55 -14.62 -3.39 16.78
C ILE A 55 -15.41 -2.72 17.90
N ALA A 56 -14.99 -1.53 18.28
CA ALA A 56 -15.65 -0.74 19.31
C ALA A 56 -15.94 0.67 18.79
N PRO A 57 -17.15 1.21 19.05
CA PRO A 57 -17.39 2.64 18.88
C PRO A 57 -16.58 3.42 19.92
N ASP A 58 -15.90 4.46 19.47
CA ASP A 58 -15.06 5.35 20.26
C ASP A 58 -15.47 6.80 19.97
N GLY A 59 -16.52 7.27 20.64
CA GLY A 59 -17.14 8.57 20.37
C GLY A 59 -17.72 8.67 18.96
N ASN A 60 -17.12 9.50 18.11
CA ASN A 60 -17.48 9.65 16.68
C ASN A 60 -16.63 8.75 15.75
N ALA A 61 -15.71 7.96 16.30
CA ALA A 61 -14.89 7.04 15.56
C ALA A 61 -15.36 5.59 15.76
N VAL A 62 -15.11 4.73 14.76
CA VAL A 62 -15.19 3.28 14.90
C VAL A 62 -13.77 2.75 14.91
N ARG A 63 -13.34 2.18 16.03
CA ARG A 63 -12.01 1.61 16.19
C ARG A 63 -12.09 0.11 15.91
N ALA A 64 -11.39 -0.33 14.88
CA ALA A 64 -11.18 -1.72 14.53
C ALA A 64 -9.74 -2.11 14.85
N GLN A 65 -9.56 -2.94 15.89
CA GLN A 65 -8.27 -3.56 16.20
C GLN A 65 -8.27 -4.98 15.68
N VAL A 66 -7.30 -5.31 14.83
CA VAL A 66 -7.09 -6.66 14.30
C VAL A 66 -5.74 -7.14 14.81
N ARG A 67 -5.76 -8.14 15.69
CA ARG A 67 -4.55 -8.75 16.24
C ARG A 67 -4.42 -10.20 15.79
N PRO A 68 -3.25 -10.62 15.27
CA PRO A 68 -2.98 -12.03 15.11
C PRO A 68 -2.80 -12.68 16.50
N SER A 69 -3.43 -13.83 16.76
CA SER A 69 -3.35 -14.46 18.09
C SER A 69 -1.91 -14.87 18.46
N ARG A 70 -1.46 -14.46 19.67
CA ARG A 70 -0.08 -14.64 20.18
C ARG A 70 0.41 -16.09 20.24
N ARG A 71 -0.51 -17.07 20.31
CA ARG A 71 -0.19 -18.50 20.45
C ARG A 71 0.50 -19.10 19.22
N THR A 72 0.62 -18.32 18.16
CA THR A 72 1.10 -18.80 16.86
C THR A 72 2.15 -17.87 16.25
N PHE A 73 2.67 -16.88 17.01
CA PHE A 73 3.63 -15.85 16.54
C PHE A 73 4.89 -16.40 15.86
N GLY A 74 5.30 -17.64 16.18
CA GLY A 74 6.40 -18.35 15.51
C GLY A 74 6.03 -19.13 14.23
N LEU A 75 4.75 -19.40 13.99
CA LEU A 75 4.25 -20.22 12.87
C LEU A 75 3.72 -19.39 11.69
N PHE A 76 3.52 -18.07 11.86
CA PHE A 76 2.85 -17.20 10.88
C PHE A 76 3.76 -16.46 9.91
N TRP A 77 5.07 -16.68 9.93
CA TRP A 77 5.94 -16.14 8.86
C TRP A 77 5.50 -16.64 7.46
N GLY A 78 4.52 -17.56 7.36
CA GLY A 78 3.80 -17.94 6.14
C GLY A 78 2.26 -17.79 6.16
N ALA A 79 1.63 -17.12 7.14
CA ALA A 79 0.18 -16.94 7.14
C ALA A 79 -0.21 -15.65 6.39
N ALA A 80 -0.69 -15.79 5.15
CA ALA A 80 -1.18 -14.71 4.31
C ALA A 80 -2.55 -14.18 4.79
N LEU A 81 -2.60 -13.60 5.99
CA LEU A 81 -3.76 -12.85 6.46
C LEU A 81 -3.74 -11.47 5.84
N ARG A 82 -4.91 -10.99 5.39
CA ARG A 82 -5.13 -9.61 4.96
C ARG A 82 -6.41 -9.07 5.57
N VAL A 83 -6.42 -7.78 5.88
CA VAL A 83 -7.59 -7.04 6.32
C VAL A 83 -8.14 -6.26 5.13
N VAL A 84 -9.43 -6.35 4.88
CA VAL A 84 -10.14 -5.63 3.82
C VAL A 84 -11.25 -4.82 4.46
N ALA A 85 -11.15 -3.49 4.43
CA ALA A 85 -12.19 -2.60 4.91
C ALA A 85 -12.99 -2.06 3.71
N HIS A 86 -14.27 -2.42 3.67
CA HIS A 86 -15.26 -1.85 2.78
C HIS A 86 -15.86 -0.61 3.43
N VAL A 87 -15.54 0.55 2.85
CA VAL A 87 -15.89 1.86 3.40
C VAL A 87 -16.61 2.71 2.35
N PRO A 88 -17.43 3.68 2.76
CA PRO A 88 -17.98 4.65 1.82
C PRO A 88 -16.87 5.39 1.05
N ARG A 89 -17.17 5.85 -0.17
CA ARG A 89 -16.21 6.62 -0.99
C ARG A 89 -15.73 7.90 -0.32
N GLU A 90 -16.57 8.50 0.52
CA GLU A 90 -16.33 9.77 1.22
C GLU A 90 -15.92 9.55 2.69
N VAL A 91 -15.16 8.50 2.96
CA VAL A 91 -14.75 8.15 4.34
C VAL A 91 -13.64 9.06 4.88
N SER A 92 -13.67 9.30 6.19
CA SER A 92 -12.50 9.72 6.95
C SER A 92 -11.89 8.48 7.62
N ALA A 93 -10.70 8.05 7.22
CA ALA A 93 -10.06 6.85 7.77
C ALA A 93 -8.64 7.12 8.26
N ARG A 94 -8.31 6.57 9.42
CA ARG A 94 -6.96 6.49 9.98
C ARG A 94 -6.57 5.02 10.01
N VAL A 95 -5.51 4.65 9.31
CA VAL A 95 -5.03 3.26 9.26
C VAL A 95 -3.60 3.20 9.73
N ARG A 96 -3.32 2.28 10.64
CA ARG A 96 -1.99 1.99 11.15
C ARG A 96 -1.64 0.52 10.92
N SER A 97 -0.42 0.28 10.43
CA SER A 97 0.18 -1.05 10.36
C SER A 97 1.69 -0.95 10.57
N ASP A 98 2.24 -1.63 11.55
CA ASP A 98 3.65 -1.57 11.91
C ASP A 98 4.54 -2.25 10.86
N ALA A 99 4.10 -3.34 10.21
CA ALA A 99 4.90 -4.05 9.20
C ALA A 99 4.14 -4.44 7.90
N GLY A 100 2.83 -4.22 7.85
CA GLY A 100 1.99 -4.58 6.71
C GLY A 100 1.94 -3.50 5.64
N SER A 101 1.50 -3.88 4.44
CA SER A 101 1.20 -2.91 3.38
C SER A 101 -0.22 -2.34 3.53
N ILE A 102 -0.36 -1.03 3.34
CA ILE A 102 -1.65 -0.34 3.37
C ILE A 102 -1.98 0.11 1.95
N ASP A 103 -3.00 -0.49 1.36
CA ASP A 103 -3.53 -0.17 0.03
C ASP A 103 -4.87 0.59 0.17
N ALA A 104 -5.06 1.67 -0.57
CA ALA A 104 -6.36 2.35 -0.69
C ALA A 104 -6.72 2.54 -2.16
N ARG A 105 -7.95 2.17 -2.54
CA ARG A 105 -8.35 2.11 -3.96
C ARG A 105 -9.72 2.74 -4.20
N GLY A 106 -9.84 3.58 -5.23
CA GLY A 106 -11.13 4.08 -5.72
C GLY A 106 -11.92 4.92 -4.71
N LEU A 107 -11.23 5.64 -3.83
CA LEU A 107 -11.83 6.49 -2.79
C LEU A 107 -11.81 7.95 -3.22
N GLY A 108 -12.86 8.69 -2.93
CA GLY A 108 -12.87 10.13 -3.10
C GLY A 108 -14.24 10.75 -3.32
N PRO A 109 -14.48 11.99 -2.82
CA PRO A 109 -13.60 12.81 -1.96
C PRO A 109 -13.48 12.29 -0.51
N CYS A 110 -12.28 11.91 -0.06
CA CYS A 110 -12.05 11.26 1.25
C CYS A 110 -11.03 12.01 2.14
N GLN A 111 -10.89 11.58 3.41
CA GLN A 111 -9.78 12.01 4.28
C GLN A 111 -9.03 10.77 4.79
N LEU A 112 -7.78 10.58 4.40
CA LEU A 112 -6.98 9.41 4.78
C LEU A 112 -5.75 9.82 5.58
N ASP A 113 -5.55 9.21 6.75
CA ASP A 113 -4.32 9.26 7.55
C ASP A 113 -3.73 7.83 7.60
N LEU A 114 -2.82 7.51 6.68
CA LEU A 114 -2.23 6.18 6.54
C LEU A 114 -0.81 6.18 7.11
N ARG A 115 -0.54 5.29 8.07
CA ARG A 115 0.75 5.22 8.76
C ARG A 115 1.29 3.80 8.75
N THR A 116 2.54 3.65 8.33
CA THR A 116 3.24 2.36 8.45
C THR A 116 4.64 2.47 9.03
N GLY A 117 5.04 1.52 9.86
CA GLY A 117 6.42 1.44 10.35
C GLY A 117 7.37 0.99 9.24
N ALA A 118 7.36 -0.31 8.96
CA ALA A 118 8.19 -0.99 7.96
C ALA A 118 7.32 -1.63 6.86
N GLY A 119 6.94 -0.89 5.81
CA GLY A 119 5.93 -1.38 4.88
C GLY A 119 5.78 -0.60 3.58
N ARG A 120 4.67 -0.83 2.88
CA ARG A 120 4.31 -0.09 1.66
C ARG A 120 2.96 0.60 1.85
N ILE A 121 2.86 1.86 1.44
CA ILE A 121 1.58 2.54 1.27
C ILE A 121 1.28 2.64 -0.22
N GLY A 122 0.17 2.05 -0.68
CA GLY A 122 -0.32 2.06 -2.05
C GLY A 122 -1.60 2.87 -2.18
N LEU A 123 -1.65 3.84 -3.09
CA LEU A 123 -2.86 4.55 -3.45
C LEU A 123 -3.18 4.31 -4.93
N HIS A 124 -4.43 3.94 -5.25
CA HIS A 124 -4.89 3.80 -6.63
C HIS A 124 -6.21 4.53 -6.84
N GLU A 125 -6.20 5.55 -7.70
CA GLU A 125 -7.37 6.38 -8.03
C GLU A 125 -8.05 6.96 -6.79
N VAL A 126 -7.25 7.62 -5.95
CA VAL A 126 -7.71 8.20 -4.68
C VAL A 126 -7.71 9.73 -4.76
N HIS A 127 -8.82 10.35 -4.37
CA HIS A 127 -9.00 11.80 -4.37
C HIS A 127 -9.46 12.31 -2.99
N GLY A 128 -8.78 13.31 -2.43
CA GLY A 128 -9.20 13.95 -1.17
C GLY A 128 -8.05 14.53 -0.36
N ARG A 129 -8.17 14.53 0.97
CA ARG A 129 -7.10 14.94 1.90
C ARG A 129 -6.30 13.73 2.35
N LEU A 130 -5.06 13.63 1.89
CA LEU A 130 -4.21 12.46 2.05
C LEU A 130 -3.00 12.81 2.91
N ARG A 131 -2.89 12.16 4.07
CA ARG A 131 -1.75 12.21 4.96
C ARG A 131 -1.11 10.83 5.03
N LEU A 132 0.10 10.70 4.52
CA LEU A 132 0.82 9.43 4.43
C LEU A 132 2.11 9.54 5.25
N SER A 133 2.38 8.58 6.12
CA SER A 133 3.59 8.53 6.94
C SER A 133 4.20 7.14 6.89
N THR A 134 5.50 7.04 6.66
CA THR A 134 6.23 5.78 6.78
C THR A 134 7.61 5.97 7.39
N ASP A 135 8.03 5.09 8.29
CA ASP A 135 9.36 5.18 8.89
C ASP A 135 10.40 4.56 7.93
N ALA A 136 10.14 3.34 7.47
CA ALA A 136 10.97 2.64 6.49
C ALA A 136 10.10 1.96 5.43
N GLY A 137 10.17 2.39 4.17
CA GLY A 137 9.22 1.82 3.21
C GLY A 137 9.16 2.43 1.82
N GLN A 138 8.05 2.12 1.15
CA GLN A 138 7.74 2.70 -0.15
C GLN A 138 6.34 3.30 -0.14
N VAL A 139 6.20 4.51 -0.65
CA VAL A 139 4.90 5.13 -0.89
C VAL A 139 4.69 5.19 -2.39
N THR A 140 3.70 4.46 -2.89
CA THR A 140 3.32 4.42 -4.30
C THR A 140 1.91 4.97 -4.47
N GLY A 141 1.71 5.87 -5.44
CA GLY A 141 0.42 6.44 -5.74
C GLY A 141 0.19 6.51 -7.23
N GLU A 142 -0.94 6.00 -7.70
CA GLU A 142 -1.37 6.04 -9.09
C GLU A 142 -2.70 6.77 -9.19
N GLY A 143 -2.74 7.86 -9.95
CA GLY A 143 -3.99 8.62 -10.11
C GLY A 143 -4.44 9.35 -8.85
N VAL A 144 -3.50 9.92 -8.10
CA VAL A 144 -3.76 10.61 -6.83
C VAL A 144 -4.28 12.04 -7.08
N GLY A 145 -5.26 12.48 -6.29
CA GLY A 145 -5.88 13.79 -6.41
C GLY A 145 -6.13 14.48 -5.07
N GLY A 146 -6.11 15.81 -5.06
CA GLY A 146 -6.54 16.64 -3.93
C GLY A 146 -5.38 17.18 -3.08
N SER A 147 -5.55 17.22 -1.75
CA SER A 147 -4.52 17.66 -0.80
C SER A 147 -3.59 16.52 -0.40
N LEU A 148 -2.28 16.77 -0.40
CA LEU A 148 -1.27 15.71 -0.23
C LEU A 148 -0.20 16.13 0.78
N ASP A 149 -0.02 15.33 1.84
CA ASP A 149 1.02 15.48 2.84
C ASP A 149 1.70 14.11 3.08
N VAL A 150 2.90 13.93 2.54
CA VAL A 150 3.66 12.68 2.61
C VAL A 150 4.95 12.90 3.39
N ARG A 151 5.19 12.03 4.38
CA ARG A 151 6.43 11.99 5.17
C ARG A 151 7.03 10.58 5.15
N THR A 152 8.32 10.50 4.93
CA THR A 152 9.05 9.22 4.90
C THR A 152 10.44 9.36 5.47
N ASP A 153 10.79 8.65 6.55
CA ASP A 153 12.13 8.80 7.12
C ASP A 153 13.18 8.11 6.22
N ALA A 154 12.94 6.85 5.83
CA ALA A 154 13.80 6.12 4.92
C ALA A 154 13.00 5.39 3.83
N GLY A 155 13.22 5.70 2.56
CA GLY A 155 12.51 4.98 1.50
C GLY A 155 12.39 5.64 0.14
N GLN A 156 11.41 5.19 -0.62
CA GLN A 156 11.10 5.75 -1.94
C GLN A 156 9.65 6.22 -2.01
N VAL A 157 9.46 7.42 -2.53
CA VAL A 157 8.13 8.00 -2.78
C VAL A 157 7.95 8.10 -4.29
N ARG A 158 6.99 7.36 -4.85
CA ARG A 158 6.59 7.45 -6.26
C ARG A 158 5.12 7.81 -6.34
N LEU A 159 4.79 9.00 -6.85
CA LEU A 159 3.40 9.44 -6.96
C LEU A 159 3.10 9.93 -8.38
N ASP A 160 2.01 9.44 -8.96
CA ASP A 160 1.36 9.98 -10.15
C ASP A 160 0.14 10.80 -9.71
N VAL A 161 0.26 12.11 -9.88
CA VAL A 161 -0.70 13.11 -9.41
C VAL A 161 -1.51 13.62 -10.60
N ARG A 162 -2.82 13.37 -10.54
CA ARG A 162 -3.80 13.78 -11.55
C ARG A 162 -4.40 15.16 -11.29
N HIS A 163 -4.52 15.55 -10.02
CA HIS A 163 -5.14 16.80 -9.59
C HIS A 163 -4.54 17.25 -8.27
N LEU A 164 -4.38 18.56 -8.06
CA LEU A 164 -3.99 19.13 -6.77
C LEU A 164 -4.97 20.26 -6.44
N ASP A 165 -5.53 20.23 -5.24
CA ASP A 165 -6.42 21.30 -4.77
C ASP A 165 -5.61 22.58 -4.49
N PRO A 166 -6.22 23.77 -4.51
CA PRO A 166 -5.56 24.98 -4.03
C PRO A 166 -5.06 24.83 -2.59
N GLY A 167 -3.79 25.16 -2.33
CA GLY A 167 -3.17 25.02 -1.02
C GLY A 167 -1.71 24.57 -1.06
N GLU A 168 -1.18 24.19 0.10
CA GLU A 168 0.16 23.63 0.23
C GLU A 168 0.10 22.10 0.25
N HIS A 169 0.90 21.48 -0.61
CA HIS A 169 1.14 20.04 -0.64
C HIS A 169 2.60 19.79 -0.26
N ARG A 170 2.82 18.81 0.61
CA ARG A 170 4.15 18.53 1.15
C ARG A 170 4.53 17.09 0.85
N VAL A 171 5.75 16.92 0.36
CA VAL A 171 6.42 15.63 0.25
C VAL A 171 7.80 15.77 0.88
N HIS A 172 8.04 15.06 1.96
CA HIS A 172 9.27 15.14 2.72
C HIS A 172 9.86 13.74 2.92
N THR A 173 11.17 13.61 2.70
CA THR A 173 11.88 12.39 3.06
C THR A 173 13.28 12.62 3.60
N ASP A 174 13.67 11.98 4.70
CA ASP A 174 15.01 12.19 5.24
C ASP A 174 16.05 11.49 4.36
N VAL A 175 15.84 10.21 4.05
CA VAL A 175 16.76 9.44 3.21
C VAL A 175 16.01 8.69 2.11
N GLY A 176 16.32 9.02 0.86
CA GLY A 176 15.96 8.22 -0.29
C GLY A 176 15.54 9.00 -1.54
N ALA A 177 14.61 8.44 -2.32
CA ALA A 177 14.28 9.00 -3.63
C ALA A 177 12.82 9.40 -3.72
N VAL A 178 12.58 10.61 -4.21
CA VAL A 178 11.24 11.13 -4.50
C VAL A 178 11.09 11.25 -6.02
N SER A 179 10.15 10.52 -6.59
CA SER A 179 9.78 10.56 -8.01
C SER A 179 8.31 10.98 -8.13
N LEU A 180 8.07 12.21 -8.56
CA LEU A 180 6.72 12.71 -8.79
C LEU A 180 6.46 12.85 -10.28
N THR A 181 5.32 12.33 -10.72
CA THR A 181 4.79 12.49 -12.06
C THR A 181 3.54 13.34 -11.96
N LEU A 182 3.58 14.54 -12.54
CA LEU A 182 2.44 15.47 -12.51
C LEU A 182 1.77 15.48 -13.88
N ARG A 183 0.43 15.48 -13.92
CA ARG A 183 -0.30 15.64 -15.19
C ARG A 183 0.06 16.96 -15.90
N PRO A 184 0.13 16.97 -17.24
CA PRO A 184 0.30 18.19 -18.02
C PRO A 184 -0.77 19.24 -17.70
N GLY A 185 -0.38 20.50 -17.60
CA GLY A 185 -1.30 21.63 -17.48
C GLY A 185 -1.89 21.87 -16.08
N LEU A 186 -1.33 21.25 -15.03
CA LEU A 186 -1.68 21.62 -13.66
C LEU A 186 -1.05 22.98 -13.32
N ASP A 187 -1.87 23.88 -12.76
CA ASP A 187 -1.39 25.17 -12.25
C ASP A 187 -0.78 24.95 -10.86
N VAL A 188 0.52 24.58 -10.85
CA VAL A 188 1.26 24.24 -9.63
C VAL A 188 2.61 24.94 -9.59
N GLN A 189 2.93 25.46 -8.40
CA GLN A 189 4.26 25.92 -8.04
C GLN A 189 5.04 24.77 -7.41
N VAL A 190 6.00 24.21 -8.14
CA VAL A 190 6.89 23.15 -7.65
C VAL A 190 8.11 23.77 -6.98
N GLU A 191 8.28 23.50 -5.69
CA GLU A 191 9.46 23.83 -4.89
C GLU A 191 10.17 22.55 -4.44
N ALA A 192 11.16 22.11 -5.22
CA ALA A 192 11.96 20.92 -4.90
C ALA A 192 13.31 21.29 -4.28
N ARG A 193 13.67 20.67 -3.15
CA ARG A 193 14.94 20.87 -2.44
C ARG A 193 15.54 19.53 -2.03
N ALA A 194 16.85 19.40 -2.12
CA ALA A 194 17.62 18.31 -1.54
C ALA A 194 18.81 18.91 -0.79
N ALA A 195 19.05 18.53 0.46
CA ALA A 195 20.23 19.03 1.19
C ALA A 195 21.52 18.38 0.66
N VAL A 196 21.49 17.07 0.40
CA VAL A 196 22.58 16.31 -0.22
C VAL A 196 22.03 15.41 -1.31
N GLY A 197 22.48 15.61 -2.56
CA GLY A 197 22.13 14.78 -3.71
C GLY A 197 21.72 15.58 -4.95
N SER A 198 20.67 15.15 -5.67
CA SER A 198 20.29 15.80 -6.94
C SER A 198 18.80 16.13 -7.03
N VAL A 199 18.50 17.33 -7.51
CA VAL A 199 17.14 17.77 -7.83
C VAL A 199 17.02 17.94 -9.33
N ARG A 200 16.06 17.26 -9.94
CA ARG A 200 15.72 17.35 -11.36
C ARG A 200 14.24 17.66 -11.48
N ASN A 201 13.92 18.89 -11.83
CA ASN A 201 12.56 19.32 -12.12
C ASN A 201 12.41 19.51 -13.63
N GLU A 202 11.65 18.62 -14.26
CA GLU A 202 11.28 18.67 -15.67
C GLU A 202 9.84 19.20 -15.86
N TYR A 203 9.18 19.64 -14.80
CA TYR A 203 7.82 20.20 -14.85
C TYR A 203 7.83 21.72 -14.99
N PRO A 204 7.00 22.32 -15.88
CA PRO A 204 6.88 23.77 -16.01
C PRO A 204 6.15 24.37 -14.79
N SER A 205 6.91 24.64 -13.72
CA SER A 205 6.42 25.29 -12.51
C SER A 205 5.96 26.72 -12.79
N ARG A 206 4.79 27.11 -12.29
CA ARG A 206 4.26 28.47 -12.41
C ARG A 206 4.30 29.16 -11.05
N ALA A 207 5.07 30.25 -10.95
CA ALA A 207 5.15 31.05 -9.74
C ALA A 207 3.79 31.74 -9.47
N GLY A 208 3.30 31.64 -8.23
CA GLY A 208 2.01 32.20 -7.81
C GLY A 208 0.79 31.34 -8.17
N ALA A 209 1.00 30.09 -8.57
CA ALA A 209 -0.08 29.12 -8.75
C ALA A 209 -0.84 28.87 -7.44
N ALA A 210 -2.13 28.52 -7.55
CA ALA A 210 -2.98 28.28 -6.39
C ALA A 210 -2.55 27.04 -5.56
N ALA A 211 -1.90 26.06 -6.20
CA ALA A 211 -1.37 24.87 -5.55
C ALA A 211 0.16 24.94 -5.47
N VAL A 212 0.71 24.86 -4.25
CA VAL A 212 2.16 24.88 -3.98
C VAL A 212 2.62 23.49 -3.57
N LEU A 213 3.44 22.83 -4.40
CA LEU A 213 4.00 21.52 -4.13
C LEU A 213 5.44 21.66 -3.60
N ARG A 214 5.61 21.47 -2.29
CA ARG A 214 6.91 21.47 -1.61
C ARG A 214 7.44 20.05 -1.53
N VAL A 215 8.55 19.80 -2.21
CA VAL A 215 9.26 18.52 -2.18
C VAL A 215 10.60 18.75 -1.53
N SER A 216 10.91 17.99 -0.49
CA SER A 216 12.17 18.12 0.24
C SER A 216 12.76 16.78 0.58
N THR A 217 14.08 16.67 0.44
CA THR A 217 14.83 15.54 1.00
C THR A 217 16.08 16.00 1.72
N GLN A 218 16.49 15.32 2.80
CA GLN A 218 17.80 15.57 3.39
C GLN A 218 18.89 14.90 2.55
N VAL A 219 18.75 13.60 2.25
CA VAL A 219 19.74 12.84 1.47
C VAL A 219 19.05 12.03 0.39
N GLY A 220 19.38 12.32 -0.87
CA GLY A 220 19.02 11.48 -2.01
C GLY A 220 18.61 12.27 -3.25
N SER A 221 17.60 11.81 -3.98
CA SER A 221 17.25 12.42 -5.26
C SER A 221 15.78 12.80 -5.35
N VAL A 222 15.53 14.00 -5.85
CA VAL A 222 14.19 14.48 -6.16
C VAL A 222 14.07 14.60 -7.67
N ARG A 223 13.14 13.85 -8.24
CA ARG A 223 12.79 13.93 -9.65
C ARG A 223 11.32 14.28 -9.77
N VAL A 224 11.03 15.45 -10.32
CA VAL A 224 9.68 15.86 -10.70
C VAL A 224 9.62 15.86 -12.21
N ARG A 225 8.71 15.08 -12.79
CA ARG A 225 8.51 14.99 -14.23
C ARG A 225 7.09 15.34 -14.57
N GLN A 226 6.93 15.93 -15.74
CA GLN A 226 5.64 15.94 -16.39
C GLN A 226 5.32 14.54 -16.89
N GLY A 227 4.17 14.01 -16.51
CA GLY A 227 3.66 12.78 -17.07
C GLY A 227 3.45 12.94 -18.57
N VAL A 228 3.88 11.95 -19.34
CA VAL A 228 3.54 11.86 -20.77
C VAL A 228 2.14 11.25 -20.84
N GLY A 229 1.12 12.08 -20.59
CA GLY A 229 -0.24 11.77 -21.03
C GLY A 229 -0.33 12.08 -22.52
N PRO A 230 -1.03 11.28 -23.34
CA PRO A 230 -1.20 11.59 -24.75
C PRO A 230 -1.80 12.99 -24.87
N SER A 231 -1.09 13.87 -25.57
CA SER A 231 -1.73 14.99 -26.26
C SER A 231 -2.66 14.37 -27.30
N THR A 232 -3.85 13.99 -26.89
CA THR A 232 -5.05 13.83 -27.72
C THR A 232 -6.16 13.37 -26.80
N SER A 233 -7.21 14.17 -26.76
CA SER A 233 -8.59 13.74 -26.59
C SER A 233 -8.78 12.27 -27.01
N ALA A 234 -8.91 11.36 -26.05
CA ALA A 234 -9.36 9.99 -26.31
C ALA A 234 -10.84 9.93 -26.80
N TRP A 235 -11.44 11.09 -27.09
CA TRP A 235 -12.79 11.29 -27.59
C TRP A 235 -12.81 11.89 -29.01
N GLU A 236 -11.65 12.24 -29.60
CA GLU A 236 -11.56 12.69 -31.01
C GLU A 236 -10.55 11.83 -31.77
N ARG A 237 -10.95 10.59 -32.09
CA ARG A 237 -10.39 9.92 -33.26
C ARG A 237 -11.40 10.01 -34.40
N PRO A 238 -11.03 10.57 -35.56
CA PRO A 238 -11.77 10.33 -36.79
C PRO A 238 -11.80 8.82 -37.06
N PRO A 239 -12.95 8.22 -37.36
CA PRO A 239 -13.01 6.80 -37.69
C PRO A 239 -12.33 6.58 -39.05
N GLY A 240 -11.27 5.74 -39.10
CA GLY A 240 -10.73 5.30 -40.39
C GLY A 240 -9.27 4.82 -40.47
N GLN A 241 -8.45 4.89 -39.43
CA GLN A 241 -7.07 4.40 -39.50
C GLN A 241 -6.86 3.14 -38.65
N ALA A 242 -6.70 2.01 -39.33
CA ALA A 242 -6.27 0.76 -38.71
C ALA A 242 -4.86 0.94 -38.13
N PRO A 243 -4.58 0.50 -36.90
CA PRO A 243 -3.22 0.48 -36.38
C PRO A 243 -2.37 -0.48 -37.23
N GLY A 244 -1.22 0.01 -37.71
CA GLY A 244 -0.22 -0.83 -38.36
C GLY A 244 0.34 -1.88 -37.40
N PRO A 245 0.92 -2.98 -37.92
CA PRO A 245 1.35 -4.11 -37.10
C PRO A 245 2.41 -3.64 -36.09
N THR A 246 2.06 -3.75 -34.80
CA THR A 246 2.98 -3.50 -33.70
C THR A 246 3.90 -4.72 -33.61
N GLU A 247 5.16 -4.53 -33.97
CA GLU A 247 6.19 -5.54 -33.81
C GLU A 247 6.35 -5.85 -32.31
N PRO A 248 6.20 -7.11 -31.87
CA PRO A 248 6.28 -7.46 -30.46
C PRO A 248 7.71 -7.23 -29.96
N SER A 249 7.85 -6.44 -28.90
CA SER A 249 9.13 -6.29 -28.21
C SER A 249 9.64 -7.66 -27.72
N PRO A 250 10.93 -7.97 -27.88
CA PRO A 250 11.49 -9.23 -27.40
C PRO A 250 11.36 -9.31 -25.87
N PRO A 251 11.06 -10.50 -25.31
CA PRO A 251 10.95 -10.67 -23.88
C PRO A 251 12.29 -10.41 -23.19
N PRO A 252 12.29 -9.88 -21.96
CA PRO A 252 13.53 -9.68 -21.21
C PRO A 252 14.23 -11.03 -20.97
N PRO A 253 15.58 -11.04 -20.93
CA PRO A 253 16.34 -12.26 -20.65
C PRO A 253 15.96 -12.81 -19.28
N ARG A 254 15.70 -14.12 -19.22
CA ARG A 254 15.43 -14.85 -17.99
C ARG A 254 16.61 -14.66 -17.02
N PRO A 255 16.36 -14.38 -15.72
CA PRO A 255 17.42 -14.44 -14.73
C PRO A 255 18.03 -15.86 -14.71
N PRO A 256 19.35 -16.00 -14.49
CA PRO A 256 19.98 -17.30 -14.38
C PRO A 256 19.32 -18.09 -13.25
N GLY A 257 19.02 -19.37 -13.53
CA GLY A 257 18.20 -20.22 -12.70
C GLY A 257 18.64 -20.21 -11.24
N GLU A 258 17.76 -19.74 -10.37
CA GLU A 258 17.75 -20.19 -8.98
C GLU A 258 17.46 -21.69 -9.04
N THR A 259 18.53 -22.47 -8.94
CA THR A 259 18.47 -23.85 -8.49
C THR A 259 17.51 -23.89 -7.31
N GLY A 260 16.39 -24.59 -7.47
CA GLY A 260 15.45 -24.81 -6.40
C GLY A 260 16.23 -25.21 -5.16
N ARG A 261 16.01 -24.50 -4.04
CA ARG A 261 16.34 -25.08 -2.75
C ARG A 261 15.52 -26.36 -2.68
N SER A 262 16.15 -27.50 -3.00
CA SER A 262 15.63 -28.77 -2.56
C SER A 262 15.56 -28.64 -1.05
N ILE A 263 14.33 -28.56 -0.53
CA ILE A 263 14.12 -28.81 0.89
C ILE A 263 14.79 -30.16 1.13
N ASP A 264 15.73 -30.18 2.07
CA ASP A 264 16.46 -31.38 2.41
C ASP A 264 15.44 -32.53 2.60
N PRO A 265 15.60 -33.69 1.94
CA PRO A 265 14.64 -34.79 2.04
C PRO A 265 14.37 -35.21 3.49
N GLU A 266 15.29 -34.92 4.40
CA GLU A 266 15.14 -35.15 5.84
C GLU A 266 14.19 -34.14 6.50
N VAL A 267 14.24 -32.88 6.08
CA VAL A 267 13.28 -31.83 6.50
C VAL A 267 11.87 -32.13 5.97
N GLU A 268 11.75 -32.64 4.74
CA GLU A 268 10.45 -33.02 4.17
C GLU A 268 9.80 -34.20 4.92
N ARG A 269 10.62 -35.15 5.42
CA ARG A 269 10.13 -36.26 6.27
C ARG A 269 9.62 -35.77 7.61
N ILE A 270 10.35 -34.88 8.28
CA ILE A 270 9.96 -34.33 9.59
C ILE A 270 8.63 -33.57 9.45
N LEU A 271 8.47 -32.78 8.39
CA LEU A 271 7.23 -32.05 8.11
C LEU A 271 6.03 -33.00 7.88
N LYS A 272 6.22 -34.11 7.16
CA LYS A 272 5.17 -35.12 6.96
C LYS A 272 4.76 -35.84 8.25
N MET A 273 5.70 -36.08 9.17
CA MET A 273 5.39 -36.71 10.47
C MET A 273 4.62 -35.76 11.41
N VAL A 274 4.90 -34.45 11.35
CA VAL A 274 4.11 -33.45 12.07
C VAL A 274 2.70 -33.33 11.49
N GLU A 275 2.57 -33.37 10.16
CA GLU A 275 1.27 -33.33 9.48
C GLU A 275 0.42 -34.58 9.78
N ALA A 276 1.07 -35.73 9.94
CA ALA A 276 0.44 -36.98 10.39
C ALA A 276 0.08 -37.00 11.89
N GLY A 277 0.50 -35.99 12.66
CA GLY A 277 0.28 -35.90 14.10
C GLY A 277 1.15 -36.85 14.93
N GLU A 278 2.16 -37.46 14.33
CA GLU A 278 3.11 -38.37 14.99
C GLU A 278 4.22 -37.63 15.75
N LEU A 279 4.43 -36.34 15.42
CA LEU A 279 5.34 -35.45 16.15
C LEU A 279 4.63 -34.17 16.61
N THR A 280 4.98 -33.73 17.82
CA THR A 280 4.58 -32.40 18.27
C THR A 280 5.50 -31.32 17.68
N ALA A 281 4.99 -30.09 17.55
CA ALA A 281 5.76 -28.96 17.02
C ALA A 281 7.05 -28.67 17.80
N ARG A 282 7.12 -29.07 19.08
CA ARG A 282 8.31 -28.89 19.92
C ARG A 282 9.40 -29.90 19.60
N GLU A 283 9.03 -31.16 19.36
CA GLU A 283 9.96 -32.22 18.98
C GLU A 283 10.50 -32.00 17.56
N ALA A 284 9.68 -31.47 16.65
CA ALA A 284 10.12 -31.10 15.31
C ALA A 284 11.14 -29.95 15.30
N ASP A 285 10.98 -28.93 16.16
CA ASP A 285 11.97 -27.84 16.29
C ASP A 285 13.32 -28.35 16.82
N GLU A 286 13.31 -29.29 17.76
CA GLU A 286 14.54 -29.89 18.29
C GLU A 286 15.29 -30.71 17.21
N LEU A 287 14.57 -31.49 16.40
CA LEU A 287 15.18 -32.26 15.30
C LEU A 287 15.74 -31.37 14.19
N LEU A 288 15.04 -30.28 13.84
CA LEU A 288 15.51 -29.34 12.82
C LEU A 288 16.74 -28.55 13.30
N ARG A 289 16.85 -28.25 14.60
CA ARG A 289 18.04 -27.62 15.18
C ARG A 289 19.26 -28.55 15.20
N ALA A 290 19.04 -29.84 15.42
CA ALA A 290 20.11 -30.83 15.37
C ALA A 290 20.69 -30.96 13.95
N LEU A 291 19.84 -30.93 12.92
CA LEU A 291 20.24 -31.01 11.51
C LEU A 291 21.06 -29.81 10.99
N ASN A 292 20.92 -28.63 11.62
CA ASN A 292 21.62 -27.41 11.22
C ASN A 292 22.99 -27.23 11.92
N HIS A 293 23.37 -28.15 12.81
CA HIS A 293 24.60 -28.10 13.61
C HIS A 293 25.65 -29.16 13.24
N GLU A 294 25.43 -29.91 12.14
CA GLU A 294 26.45 -30.76 11.49
C GLU A 294 27.07 -30.10 10.26
#